data_AF-A0A0T0M5D0-F1
#
_entry.id   AF-A0A0T0M5D0-F1
#
_cell.length_a   1.000
_cell.length_b   1.000
_cell.length_c   1.000
_cell.angle_alpha   90.00
_cell.angle_beta   90.00
_cell.angle_gamma   90.00
#
_symmetry.space_group_name_H-M   'P 1'
#
loop_
_entity.id
_entity.type
_entity.pdbx_description
1 polymer ?
#
loop_
_entity_poly.entity_id
_entity_poly.type
_entity_poly.pdbx_seq_one_letter_code
_entity_poly.pdbx_strand_id
1 'polypeptide(L)'
;MGIFFISYHSNIFKKNIELENKIKLVSSNFIEVFPNTWFIVSTSIGHDLQKIFSTFITDDEQLLITETTGDVSCIGINNNTIDFLNSYC
;
A
#
# COMPACT_ATOMS: atom_id res chain seq x y z
N MET A 1 7.14 11.91 5.17
CA MET A 1 6.03 11.30 4.39
C MET A 1 6.60 10.00 3.88
N GLY A 2 5.99 8.85 4.19
CA GLY A 2 6.62 7.54 4.00
C GLY A 2 6.10 6.79 2.78
N ILE A 3 6.89 5.85 2.28
CA ILE A 3 6.44 4.83 1.34
C ILE A 3 6.14 3.56 2.13
N PHE A 4 5.03 2.92 1.78
CA PHE A 4 4.66 1.64 2.36
C PHE A 4 4.46 0.61 1.27
N PHE A 5 5.15 -0.52 1.43
CA PHE A 5 4.82 -1.75 0.75
C PHE A 5 3.68 -2.43 1.52
N ILE A 6 2.59 -2.75 0.83
CA ILE A 6 1.43 -3.43 1.37
C ILE A 6 1.20 -4.69 0.55
N SER A 7 1.19 -5.84 1.21
CA SER A 7 0.76 -7.10 0.61
C SER A 7 -0.30 -7.73 1.48
N TYR A 8 -1.40 -8.14 0.87
CA TYR A 8 -2.50 -8.78 1.56
C TYR A 8 -2.96 -10.01 0.82
N HIS A 9 -3.42 -11.02 1.55
CA HIS A 9 -4.05 -12.16 0.93
C HIS A 9 -5.20 -12.68 1.80
N SER A 10 -6.39 -12.75 1.19
CA SER A 10 -7.53 -13.49 1.69
C SER A 10 -8.04 -14.51 0.69
N ASN A 11 -8.49 -15.65 1.20
CA ASN A 11 -9.21 -16.67 0.44
C ASN A 11 -10.63 -16.19 0.04
N ILE A 12 -11.10 -15.07 0.59
CA ILE A 12 -12.40 -14.48 0.28
C ILE A 12 -12.18 -13.33 -0.72
N PHE A 13 -12.49 -13.57 -1.98
CA PHE A 13 -12.29 -12.60 -3.08
C PHE A 13 -12.86 -11.20 -2.80
N LYS A 14 -14.05 -11.13 -2.17
CA LYS A 14 -14.70 -9.85 -1.85
C LYS A 14 -13.84 -8.98 -0.93
N LYS A 15 -13.10 -9.57 0.01
CA LYS A 15 -12.25 -8.83 0.94
C LYS A 15 -11.01 -8.25 0.28
N ASN A 16 -10.44 -8.96 -0.70
CA ASN A 16 -9.34 -8.45 -1.51
C ASN A 16 -9.76 -7.13 -2.22
N ILE A 17 -10.97 -7.09 -2.78
CA ILE A 17 -11.54 -5.87 -3.39
C ILE A 17 -11.80 -4.77 -2.35
N GLU A 18 -12.34 -5.12 -1.18
CA GLU A 18 -12.61 -4.14 -0.11
C GLU A 18 -11.31 -3.47 0.36
N LEU A 19 -10.23 -4.23 0.52
CA LEU A 19 -8.93 -3.69 0.91
C LEU A 19 -8.30 -2.82 -0.18
N GLU A 20 -8.36 -3.26 -1.45
CA GLU A 20 -7.88 -2.46 -2.59
C GLU A 20 -8.56 -1.08 -2.62
N ASN A 21 -9.89 -1.05 -2.47
CA ASN A 21 -10.63 0.20 -2.40
C ASN A 21 -10.18 1.07 -1.22
N LYS A 22 -9.85 0.45 -0.07
CA LYS A 22 -9.36 1.20 1.09
C LYS A 22 -7.97 1.77 0.86
N ILE A 23 -7.07 1.03 0.21
CA ILE A 23 -5.74 1.50 -0.19
C ILE A 23 -5.86 2.76 -1.04
N LYS A 24 -6.76 2.75 -2.04
CA LYS A 24 -7.04 3.91 -2.92
C LYS A 24 -7.64 5.11 -2.18
N LEU A 25 -8.29 4.90 -1.02
CA LEU A 25 -8.80 5.98 -0.17
C LEU A 25 -7.73 6.56 0.75
N VAL A 26 -6.74 5.74 1.16
CA VAL A 26 -5.69 6.14 2.09
C VAL A 26 -4.51 6.82 1.38
N SER A 27 -4.33 6.53 0.09
CA SER A 27 -3.34 7.19 -0.75
C SER A 27 -3.86 7.43 -2.16
N SER A 28 -3.68 8.65 -2.66
CA SER A 28 -3.85 8.99 -4.09
C SER A 28 -2.63 8.58 -4.95
N ASN A 29 -1.48 8.33 -4.31
CA ASN A 29 -0.25 7.91 -4.94
C ASN A 29 0.01 6.45 -4.60
N PHE A 30 -0.45 5.55 -5.47
CA PHE A 30 -0.26 4.12 -5.31
C PHE A 30 0.09 3.46 -6.64
N ILE A 31 0.75 2.31 -6.56
CA ILE A 31 1.03 1.45 -7.71
C ILE A 31 0.74 0.00 -7.31
N GLU A 32 0.02 -0.72 -8.16
CA GLU A 32 -0.17 -2.17 -8.02
C GLU A 32 0.95 -2.88 -8.77
N VAL A 33 1.69 -3.75 -8.08
CA VAL A 33 2.85 -4.45 -8.64
C VAL A 33 2.56 -5.92 -8.92
N PHE A 34 1.71 -6.52 -8.09
CA PHE A 34 1.20 -7.88 -8.22
C PHE A 34 -0.23 -7.90 -7.65
N PRO A 35 -1.03 -8.92 -7.97
CA PRO A 35 -2.33 -9.09 -7.33
C PRO A 35 -2.22 -8.99 -5.81
N ASN A 36 -3.03 -8.12 -5.24
CA ASN A 36 -3.06 -7.82 -3.81
C ASN A 36 -1.75 -7.26 -3.21
N THR A 37 -0.91 -6.64 -4.04
CA THR A 37 0.36 -6.06 -3.60
C THR A 37 0.56 -4.67 -4.18
N TRP A 38 0.82 -3.70 -3.30
CA TRP A 38 0.88 -2.29 -3.65
C TRP A 38 2.07 -1.59 -2.98
N PHE A 39 2.57 -0.55 -3.66
CA PHE A 39 3.30 0.52 -3.01
C PHE A 39 2.41 1.74 -2.88
N ILE A 40 2.44 2.41 -1.73
CA ILE A 40 1.71 3.67 -1.50
C ILE A 40 2.62 4.73 -0.90
N VAL A 41 2.33 6.00 -1.17
CA VAL A 41 2.86 7.14 -0.40
C VAL A 41 1.82 7.57 0.62
N SER A 42 2.19 7.68 1.90
CA SER A 42 1.28 8.16 2.93
C SER A 42 1.97 9.13 3.89
N THR A 43 1.22 10.13 4.35
CA THR A 43 1.63 11.00 5.46
C THR A 43 1.39 10.35 6.82
N SER A 44 0.60 9.27 6.87
CA SER A 44 0.38 8.45 8.06
C SER A 44 1.62 7.62 8.40
N ILE A 45 1.80 7.30 9.68
CA ILE A 45 2.81 6.34 10.12
C ILE A 45 2.33 4.90 9.88
N GLY A 46 3.25 3.96 9.69
CA GLY A 46 2.92 2.56 9.36
C GLY A 46 1.97 1.89 10.34
N HIS A 47 2.04 2.25 11.61
CA HIS A 47 1.14 1.75 12.65
C HIS A 47 -0.32 2.19 12.45
N ASP A 48 -0.57 3.40 11.93
CA ASP A 48 -1.93 3.88 11.66
C ASP A 48 -2.52 3.18 10.44
N LEU A 49 -1.70 2.92 9.42
CA LEU A 49 -2.07 2.08 8.28
C LEU A 49 -2.43 0.67 8.73
N GLN A 50 -1.62 0.07 9.60
CA GLN A 50 -1.88 -1.25 10.14
C GLN A 50 -3.19 -1.30 10.92
N LYS A 51 -3.50 -0.29 11.74
CA LYS A 51 -4.79 -0.17 12.40
C LYS A 51 -5.95 -0.07 11.41
N ILE A 52 -5.85 0.81 10.41
CA ILE A 52 -6.88 0.99 9.39
C ILE A 52 -7.17 -0.31 8.65
N PHE A 53 -6.13 -1.06 8.28
CA PHE A 53 -6.31 -2.29 7.51
C PHE A 53 -6.69 -3.49 8.39
N SER A 54 -6.25 -3.52 9.66
CA SER A 54 -6.60 -4.58 10.62
C SER A 54 -8.10 -4.75 10.86
N THR A 55 -8.91 -3.69 10.70
CA THR A 55 -10.37 -3.80 10.84
C THR A 55 -11.03 -4.63 9.74
N PHE A 56 -10.30 -4.92 8.67
CA PHE A 56 -10.77 -5.70 7.51
C PHE A 56 -10.18 -7.12 7.49
N ILE A 57 -9.30 -7.42 8.44
CA ILE A 57 -8.54 -8.66 8.50
C ILE A 57 -9.19 -9.56 9.56
N THR A 58 -9.52 -10.79 9.19
CA THR A 58 -9.91 -11.84 10.14
C THR A 58 -8.71 -12.73 10.47
N ASP A 59 -8.82 -13.54 11.52
CA ASP A 59 -7.70 -14.32 12.10
C ASP A 59 -6.94 -15.23 11.11
N ASP A 60 -7.56 -15.62 9.99
CA ASP A 60 -6.96 -16.48 8.96
C ASP A 60 -6.29 -15.72 7.79
N GLU A 61 -6.21 -14.39 7.86
CA GLU A 61 -5.77 -13.56 6.74
C GLU A 61 -4.37 -12.99 6.96
N GLN A 62 -3.63 -12.81 5.86
CA GLN A 62 -2.24 -12.34 5.93
C GLN A 62 -2.14 -10.92 5.43
N LEU A 63 -1.59 -10.04 6.27
CA LEU A 63 -1.25 -8.66 5.93
C LEU A 63 0.21 -8.40 6.29
N LEU A 64 0.95 -7.91 5.31
CA LEU A 64 2.30 -7.38 5.46
C LEU A 64 2.26 -5.89 5.12
N ILE A 65 2.71 -5.05 6.06
CA ILE A 65 2.95 -3.63 5.83
C ILE A 65 4.38 -3.35 6.24
N THR A 66 5.17 -2.86 5.29
CA THR A 66 6.57 -2.52 5.51
C THR A 66 6.80 -1.10 5.04
N GLU A 67 7.29 -0.24 5.92
CA GLU A 67 7.79 1.07 5.53
C GLU A 67 9.10 0.90 4.78
N THR A 68 9.21 1.49 3.58
CA THR A 68 10.48 1.54 2.85
C THR A 68 11.18 2.86 3.17
N THR A 69 12.51 2.81 3.23
CA THR A 69 13.31 3.97 3.67
C THR A 69 13.36 5.04 2.57
N GLY A 70 12.83 6.22 2.86
CA GLY A 70 12.98 7.42 2.02
C GLY A 70 11.78 8.35 2.12
N ASP A 71 12.03 9.66 2.24
CA ASP A 71 11.00 10.67 2.00
C ASP A 71 10.81 10.82 0.50
N VAL A 72 9.58 10.61 0.01
CA VAL A 72 9.26 10.71 -1.42
C VAL A 72 7.97 11.46 -1.64
N SER A 73 7.87 12.15 -2.77
CA SER A 73 6.64 12.84 -3.18
C SER A 73 5.73 11.97 -4.03
N CYS A 74 6.30 11.03 -4.80
CA CYS A 74 5.52 10.13 -5.65
C CYS A 74 6.26 8.85 -6.07
N ILE A 75 5.51 7.94 -6.70
CA ILE A 75 5.97 6.63 -7.17
C ILE A 75 5.58 6.50 -8.63
N GLY A 76 6.48 6.01 -9.48
CA GLY A 76 6.23 5.77 -10.89
C GLY A 76 6.80 4.42 -11.35
N ILE A 77 6.28 3.92 -12.48
CA ILE A 77 6.90 2.83 -13.22
C ILE A 77 7.72 3.46 -14.35
N ASN A 78 9.00 3.14 -14.39
CA ASN A 78 9.93 3.58 -15.43
C ASN A 78 10.72 2.35 -15.91
N ASN A 79 10.67 2.01 -17.20
CA ASN A 79 11.44 0.89 -17.75
C ASN A 79 11.36 -0.44 -16.94
N ASN A 80 10.16 -0.78 -16.44
CA ASN A 80 9.89 -1.93 -15.58
C ASN A 80 10.55 -1.91 -14.19
N THR A 81 11.12 -0.77 -13.77
CA THR A 81 11.52 -0.51 -12.39
C THR A 81 10.51 0.42 -11.71
N ILE A 82 10.40 0.28 -10.39
CA ILE A 82 9.63 1.19 -9.56
C ILE A 82 10.59 2.28 -9.13
N ASP A 83 10.30 3.50 -9.55
CA ASP A 83 11.08 4.68 -9.22
C ASP A 83 10.34 5.47 -8.14
N PHE A 84 11.06 5.84 -7.10
CA PHE A 84 10.57 6.71 -6.05
C PHE A 84 11.13 8.12 -6.25
N LEU A 85 10.24 9.09 -6.43
CA LEU A 85 10.59 10.43 -6.89
C LEU A 85 10.36 11.46 -5.79
N ASN A 86 11.32 12.40 -5.66
CA ASN A 86 11.31 13.50 -4.67
C ASN A 86 10.97 14.87 -5.29
N SER A 87 10.60 14.87 -6.57
CA SER A 87 10.20 16.06 -7.33
C SER A 87 8.74 15.93 -7.74
N TYR A 88 8.03 17.07 -7.77
CA TYR A 88 6.59 17.17 -7.98
C TYR A 88 6.03 16.21 -9.04
N CYS A 89 5.07 15.42 -8.58
CA CYS A 89 3.97 14.90 -9.37
C CYS A 89 2.79 15.89 -9.21
#